data_AF-A0A8T7EWE6-F1
#
_entry.id   AF-A0A8T7EWE6-F1
#
_cell.length_a   1.000
_cell.length_b   1.000
_cell.length_c   1.000
_cell.angle_alpha   90.00
_cell.angle_beta   90.00
_cell.angle_gamma   90.00
#
_symmetry.space_group_name_H-M   'P 1'
#
loop_
_entity.id
_entity.type
_entity.pdbx_description
1 polymer ?
#
loop_
_entity_poly.entity_id
_entity_poly.type
_entity_poly.pdbx_seq_one_letter_code
_entity_poly.pdbx_strand_id
1 'polypeptide(L)'
;MNVITGETGAGKSIIVDAVELLLGGKADAGMIRSGAERATIGVFALHGLTRGLLLPMLEREDLLADGDDVVTLYREVRANGRSIARVNGVSVNQDVLREVGDTLVDIHGQSEHLSLLNPRSHLDLLDRYADLMGMRAALQTLVDVLHTIRAEIRALEVDKDALERRAEMLRHEIEDIEISGSRPCRGRRSALNAPS
;
A
#
# COMPACT_ATOMS: atom_id res chain seq x y z
N MET A 1 14.67 -30.62 -9.82
CA MET A 1 13.36 -31.28 -9.96
C MET A 1 13.19 -32.21 -8.77
N ASN A 2 12.36 -31.85 -7.80
CA ASN A 2 12.10 -32.68 -6.62
C ASN A 2 10.74 -33.36 -6.80
N VAL A 3 10.72 -34.68 -6.73
CA VAL A 3 9.50 -35.47 -6.89
C VAL A 3 9.09 -36.00 -5.54
N ILE A 4 7.89 -35.63 -5.07
CA ILE A 4 7.30 -36.14 -3.83
C ILE A 4 6.38 -37.31 -4.21
N THR A 5 6.81 -38.53 -3.91
CA THR A 5 6.00 -39.75 -4.09
C THR A 5 5.46 -40.22 -2.74
N GLY A 6 4.15 -40.44 -2.64
CA GLY A 6 3.51 -41.02 -1.45
C GLY A 6 2.49 -42.08 -1.87
N GLU A 7 2.46 -43.19 -1.14
CA GLU A 7 1.66 -44.39 -1.43
C GLU A 7 0.14 -44.13 -1.40
N THR A 8 -0.33 -43.15 -0.62
CA THR A 8 -1.76 -42.92 -0.32
C THR A 8 -2.27 -41.51 -0.59
N GLY A 9 -1.49 -40.63 -1.26
CA GLY A 9 -1.90 -39.26 -1.60
C GLY A 9 -2.02 -38.28 -0.42
N ALA A 10 -2.42 -38.75 0.77
CA ALA A 10 -2.64 -37.95 1.97
C ALA A 10 -1.39 -37.18 2.43
N GLY A 11 -0.21 -37.81 2.38
CA GLY A 11 1.05 -37.15 2.77
C GLY A 11 1.48 -36.03 1.82
N LYS A 12 1.16 -36.16 0.52
CA LYS A 12 1.44 -35.11 -0.47
C LYS A 12 0.50 -33.92 -0.25
N SER A 13 -0.79 -34.17 -0.03
CA SER A 13 -1.77 -33.11 0.26
C SER A 13 -1.40 -32.31 1.52
N ILE A 14 -0.99 -32.97 2.61
CA ILE A 14 -0.59 -32.27 3.85
C ILE A 14 0.56 -31.29 3.62
N ILE A 15 1.54 -31.67 2.79
CA ILE A 15 2.69 -30.80 2.48
C ILE A 15 2.22 -29.62 1.63
N VAL A 16 1.40 -29.86 0.61
CA VAL A 16 0.84 -28.80 -0.24
C VAL A 16 0.02 -27.82 0.61
N ASP A 17 -0.89 -28.32 1.44
CA ASP A 17 -1.71 -27.50 2.35
C ASP A 17 -0.84 -26.66 3.32
N ALA A 18 0.27 -27.23 3.81
CA ALA A 18 1.18 -26.51 4.70
C ALA A 18 1.91 -25.37 3.98
N VAL A 19 2.33 -25.61 2.73
CA VAL A 19 2.98 -24.60 1.89
C VAL A 19 1.99 -23.53 1.46
N GLU A 20 0.78 -23.89 1.02
CA GLU A 20 -0.30 -22.94 0.69
C GLU A 20 -0.65 -22.06 1.88
N LEU A 21 -0.77 -22.65 3.08
CA LEU A 21 -1.03 -21.90 4.30
C LEU A 21 0.09 -20.90 4.61
N LEU A 22 1.36 -21.32 4.45
CA LEU A 22 2.52 -20.47 4.68
C LEU A 22 2.57 -19.29 3.71
N LEU A 23 2.14 -19.49 2.46
CA LEU A 23 2.12 -18.48 1.40
C LEU A 23 0.90 -17.55 1.43
N GLY A 24 0.07 -17.62 2.49
CA GLY A 24 -1.08 -16.72 2.65
C GLY A 24 -2.42 -17.26 2.17
N GLY A 25 -2.49 -18.55 1.82
CA GLY A 25 -3.70 -19.30 1.53
C GLY A 25 -4.70 -19.29 2.69
N LYS A 26 -5.95 -19.71 2.41
CA LYS A 26 -7.00 -19.76 3.42
C LYS A 26 -6.70 -20.86 4.43
N ALA A 27 -6.78 -20.51 5.72
CA ALA A 27 -6.75 -21.49 6.78
C ALA A 27 -8.16 -22.03 7.01
N ASP A 28 -8.34 -23.35 6.91
CA ASP A 28 -9.57 -24.02 7.36
C ASP A 28 -9.36 -24.52 8.80
N ALA A 29 -10.29 -24.21 9.70
CA ALA A 29 -10.25 -24.70 11.08
C ALA A 29 -10.30 -26.24 11.15
N GLY A 30 -10.89 -26.91 10.15
CA GLY A 30 -10.88 -28.36 10.00
C GLY A 30 -9.48 -28.96 9.75
N MET A 31 -8.51 -28.14 9.33
CA MET A 31 -7.11 -28.55 9.15
C MET A 31 -6.28 -28.53 10.43
N ILE A 32 -6.84 -27.99 11.53
CA ILE A 32 -6.18 -27.98 12.84
C ILE A 32 -6.67 -29.19 13.64
N ARG A 33 -5.74 -30.09 13.98
CA ARG A 33 -6.04 -31.22 14.86
C ARG A 33 -6.58 -30.71 16.20
N SER A 34 -7.62 -31.35 16.72
CA SER A 34 -8.19 -31.07 18.04
C SER A 34 -7.08 -30.89 19.09
N GLY A 35 -7.04 -29.71 19.72
CA GLY A 35 -6.09 -29.36 20.78
C GLY A 35 -4.71 -28.86 20.34
N ALA A 36 -4.44 -28.74 19.04
CA ALA A 36 -3.16 -28.25 18.53
C ALA A 36 -3.24 -26.80 18.02
N GLU A 37 -2.16 -26.03 18.18
CA GLU A 37 -1.91 -24.82 17.39
C GLU A 37 -1.10 -25.23 16.15
N ARG A 38 -1.47 -24.75 14.96
CA ARG A 38 -0.72 -25.04 13.72
C ARG A 38 0.18 -23.86 13.40
N ALA A 39 1.49 -24.07 13.53
CA ALA A 39 2.52 -23.13 13.11
C ALA A 39 3.32 -23.71 11.95
N THR A 40 3.44 -22.96 10.86
CA THR A 40 4.29 -23.28 9.71
C THR A 40 5.35 -22.20 9.57
N ILE A 41 6.59 -22.62 9.31
CA ILE A 41 7.74 -21.74 9.05
C ILE A 41 8.37 -22.19 7.74
N GLY A 42 8.75 -21.24 6.89
CA GLY A 42 9.59 -21.53 5.73
C GLY A 42 10.60 -20.43 5.49
N VAL A 43 11.75 -20.84 4.98
CA VAL A 43 12.87 -19.99 4.65
C VAL A 43 13.12 -20.12 3.16
N PHE A 44 13.07 -19.00 2.46
CA PHE A 44 13.19 -18.91 1.01
C PHE A 44 14.44 -18.13 0.67
N ALA A 45 15.33 -18.74 -0.11
CA ALA A 45 16.49 -18.04 -0.64
C ALA A 45 16.11 -17.32 -1.95
N LEU A 46 16.29 -16.00 -1.97
CA LEU A 46 15.95 -15.14 -3.09
C LEU A 46 17.08 -15.16 -4.12
N HIS A 47 16.74 -15.41 -5.38
CA HIS A 47 17.71 -15.43 -6.47
C HIS A 47 17.14 -14.75 -7.73
N GLY A 48 18.02 -14.04 -8.46
CA GLY A 48 17.73 -13.47 -9.78
C GLY A 48 16.42 -12.67 -9.83
N LEU A 49 15.48 -13.14 -10.65
CA LEU A 49 14.21 -12.46 -10.94
C LEU A 49 13.31 -12.35 -9.69
N THR A 50 13.23 -13.39 -8.87
CA THR A 50 12.41 -13.38 -7.64
C THR A 50 12.90 -12.32 -6.66
N ARG A 51 14.22 -12.13 -6.56
CA ARG A 51 14.81 -11.06 -5.73
C ARG A 51 14.39 -9.68 -6.24
N GLY A 52 14.49 -9.45 -7.55
CA GLY A 52 14.13 -8.17 -8.18
C GLY A 52 12.64 -7.81 -8.05
N LEU A 53 11.75 -8.81 -8.07
CA LEU A 53 10.31 -8.59 -7.87
C LEU A 53 9.94 -8.34 -6.39
N LEU A 54 10.61 -9.03 -5.47
CA LEU A 54 10.23 -9.05 -4.07
C LEU A 54 10.87 -7.90 -3.26
N LEU A 55 12.10 -7.48 -3.60
CA LEU A 55 12.80 -6.42 -2.87
C LEU A 55 12.01 -5.10 -2.76
N PRO A 56 11.45 -4.52 -3.85
CA PRO A 56 10.71 -3.26 -3.75
C PRO A 56 9.47 -3.38 -2.84
N MET A 57 8.86 -4.57 -2.81
CA MET A 57 7.72 -4.84 -1.95
C MET A 57 8.14 -4.94 -0.49
N LEU A 58 9.24 -5.63 -0.19
CA LEU A 58 9.77 -5.74 1.17
C LEU A 58 10.22 -4.37 1.71
N GLU A 59 10.82 -3.53 0.87
CA GLU A 59 11.19 -2.15 1.21
C GLU A 59 9.96 -1.28 1.51
N ARG A 60 8.92 -1.37 0.68
CA ARG A 60 7.67 -0.61 0.85
C ARG A 60 6.99 -0.91 2.19
N GLU A 61 7.02 -2.18 2.61
CA GLU A 61 6.35 -2.65 3.82
C GLU A 61 7.28 -2.70 5.06
N ASP A 62 8.54 -2.23 4.93
CA ASP A 62 9.57 -2.27 5.99
C ASP A 62 9.84 -3.69 6.55
N LEU A 63 9.96 -4.66 5.65
CA LEU A 63 10.10 -6.10 5.93
C LEU A 63 11.48 -6.66 5.58
N LEU A 64 12.48 -5.81 5.33
CA LEU A 64 13.84 -6.26 5.06
C LEU A 64 14.47 -6.88 6.33
N ALA A 65 15.21 -7.97 6.15
CA ALA A 65 16.00 -8.60 7.20
C ALA A 65 17.50 -8.32 6.98
N ASP A 66 18.30 -8.57 8.02
CA ASP A 66 19.77 -8.62 7.90
C ASP A 66 20.18 -9.79 6.97
N GLY A 67 20.31 -9.49 5.67
CA GLY A 67 20.62 -10.44 4.62
C GLY A 67 19.58 -10.42 3.49
N ASP A 68 19.86 -9.64 2.44
CA ASP A 68 18.96 -9.36 1.31
C ASP A 68 18.59 -10.59 0.43
N ASP A 69 19.18 -11.74 0.72
CA ASP A 69 19.08 -12.94 -0.10
C ASP A 69 18.19 -14.02 0.54
N VAL A 70 17.59 -13.77 1.71
CA VAL A 70 16.70 -14.73 2.39
C VAL A 70 15.44 -14.04 2.93
N VAL A 71 14.30 -14.71 2.76
CA VAL A 71 13.02 -14.32 3.35
C VAL A 71 12.49 -15.44 4.22
N THR A 72 12.12 -15.10 5.45
CA THR A 72 11.48 -16.03 6.39
C THR A 72 10.00 -15.72 6.50
N LEU A 73 9.16 -16.70 6.18
CA LEU A 73 7.73 -16.65 6.39
C LEU A 73 7.34 -17.45 7.62
N TYR A 74 6.39 -16.93 8.38
CA TYR A 74 5.82 -17.58 9.54
C TYR A 74 4.30 -17.41 9.51
N ARG A 75 3.58 -18.52 9.68
CA ARG A 75 2.12 -18.53 9.79
C ARG A 75 1.69 -19.39 10.97
N GLU A 76 0.94 -18.78 11.89
CA GLU A 76 0.29 -19.47 13.00
C GLU A 76 -1.23 -19.36 12.85
N VAL A 77 -1.93 -20.47 13.00
CA VAL A 77 -3.39 -20.52 13.04
C VAL A 77 -3.80 -21.23 14.33
N ARG A 78 -4.58 -20.54 15.15
CA ARG A 78 -5.08 -21.03 16.42
C ARG A 78 -6.47 -21.63 16.26
N ALA A 79 -6.82 -22.55 17.16
CA ALA A 79 -8.13 -23.20 17.18
C ALA A 79 -9.31 -22.22 17.34
N ASN A 80 -9.09 -21.02 17.88
CA ASN A 80 -10.10 -19.97 18.00
C ASN A 80 -10.29 -19.14 16.72
N GLY A 81 -9.68 -19.55 15.59
CA GLY A 81 -9.75 -18.85 14.31
C GLY A 81 -8.81 -17.65 14.19
N ARG A 82 -8.08 -17.28 15.26
CA ARG A 82 -7.07 -16.22 15.18
C ARG A 82 -5.87 -16.72 14.40
N SER A 83 -5.41 -15.90 13.47
CA SER A 83 -4.21 -16.19 12.69
C SER A 83 -3.19 -15.07 12.79
N ILE A 84 -1.92 -15.45 12.88
CA ILE A 84 -0.78 -14.53 12.96
C ILE A 84 0.13 -14.84 11.79
N ALA A 85 0.49 -13.81 11.02
CA ALA A 85 1.44 -13.89 9.92
C ALA A 85 2.65 -13.02 10.24
N ARG A 86 3.85 -13.52 9.96
CA ARG A 86 5.07 -12.72 10.04
C ARG A 86 5.95 -12.95 8.82
N VAL A 87 6.60 -11.88 8.39
CA VAL A 87 7.64 -11.87 7.35
C VAL A 87 8.88 -11.31 8.02
N ASN A 88 9.99 -12.04 7.97
CA ASN A 88 11.26 -11.61 8.58
C ASN A 88 11.14 -11.20 10.06
N GLY A 89 10.23 -11.87 10.79
CA GLY A 89 9.97 -11.60 12.21
C GLY A 89 8.96 -10.47 12.47
N VAL A 90 8.64 -9.64 11.47
CA VAL A 90 7.68 -8.54 11.57
C VAL A 90 6.26 -9.06 11.32
N SER A 91 5.30 -8.65 12.16
CA SER A 91 3.90 -9.04 12.00
C SER A 91 3.27 -8.31 10.83
N VAL A 92 2.63 -9.06 9.93
CA VAL A 92 1.97 -8.51 8.73
C VAL A 92 0.50 -8.92 8.67
N ASN A 93 -0.28 -8.21 7.86
CA ASN A 93 -1.63 -8.65 7.54
C ASN A 93 -1.59 -9.82 6.53
N GLN A 94 -2.74 -10.46 6.31
CA GLN A 94 -2.81 -11.61 5.40
C GLN A 94 -2.57 -11.24 3.93
N ASP A 95 -2.93 -10.02 3.53
CA ASP A 95 -2.81 -9.59 2.13
C ASP A 95 -1.35 -9.38 1.74
N VAL A 96 -0.55 -8.77 2.61
CA VAL A 96 0.90 -8.63 2.44
C VAL A 96 1.57 -10.00 2.41
N LEU A 97 1.21 -10.91 3.33
CA LEU A 97 1.74 -12.28 3.29
C LEU A 97 1.42 -12.98 1.96
N ARG A 98 0.21 -12.78 1.43
CA ARG A 98 -0.21 -13.38 0.15
C ARG A 98 0.56 -12.81 -1.03
N GLU A 99 0.72 -11.49 -1.09
CA GLU A 99 1.50 -10.82 -2.14
C GLU A 99 2.98 -11.28 -2.12
N VAL A 100 3.56 -11.49 -0.94
CA VAL A 100 4.90 -12.10 -0.80
C VAL A 100 4.90 -13.56 -1.28
N GLY A 101 3.91 -14.34 -0.85
CA GLY A 101 3.78 -15.76 -1.18
C GLY A 101 3.62 -16.03 -2.67
N ASP A 102 2.76 -15.28 -3.35
CA ASP A 102 2.48 -15.38 -4.79
C ASP A 102 3.73 -15.09 -5.64
N THR A 103 4.64 -14.27 -5.13
CA THR A 103 5.91 -13.95 -5.80
C THR A 103 6.98 -15.04 -5.57
N LEU A 104 6.91 -15.76 -4.45
CA LEU A 104 7.90 -16.76 -4.04
C LEU A 104 7.67 -18.14 -4.65
N VAL A 105 6.41 -18.58 -4.76
CA VAL A 105 6.07 -19.95 -5.17
C VAL A 105 4.83 -19.95 -6.04
N ASP A 106 4.92 -20.60 -7.20
CA ASP A 106 3.78 -20.89 -8.06
C ASP A 106 3.43 -22.38 -7.97
N ILE A 107 2.36 -22.72 -7.24
CA ILE A 107 1.94 -24.10 -6.99
C ILE A 107 1.12 -24.62 -8.16
N HIS A 108 1.67 -25.60 -8.88
CA HIS A 108 0.99 -26.27 -9.99
C HIS A 108 0.36 -27.60 -9.55
N GLY A 109 -0.97 -27.62 -9.34
CA GLY A 109 -1.74 -28.77 -8.81
C GLY A 109 -3.10 -29.03 -9.48
N GLN A 110 -3.75 -30.15 -9.12
CA GLN A 110 -5.08 -30.55 -9.63
C GLN A 110 -6.23 -29.68 -9.11
N SER A 111 -6.01 -28.92 -8.03
CA SER A 111 -6.94 -27.93 -7.50
C SER A 111 -6.37 -26.53 -7.72
N GLU A 112 -6.88 -25.89 -8.76
CA GLU A 112 -6.90 -24.44 -9.02
C GLU A 112 -5.58 -23.65 -8.99
N HIS A 113 -5.04 -23.44 -10.18
CA HIS A 113 -4.11 -22.35 -10.46
C HIS A 113 -4.81 -21.02 -10.67
N LEU A 114 -4.39 -19.99 -9.93
CA LEU A 114 -4.80 -18.61 -10.14
C LEU A 114 -3.68 -17.70 -10.67
N SER A 115 -2.61 -18.23 -11.26
CA SER A 115 -1.66 -17.41 -12.05
C SER A 115 -2.18 -17.22 -13.49
N LEU A 116 -2.71 -18.28 -14.10
CA LEU A 116 -3.37 -18.28 -15.42
C LEU A 116 -4.81 -17.72 -15.41
N LEU A 117 -5.38 -17.44 -14.26
CA LEU A 117 -6.73 -16.86 -14.11
C LEU A 117 -6.73 -15.47 -13.50
N ASN A 118 -5.54 -14.88 -13.22
CA ASN A 118 -5.43 -13.52 -12.75
C ASN A 118 -5.41 -12.56 -13.96
N PRO A 119 -6.45 -11.73 -14.18
CA PRO A 119 -6.48 -10.83 -15.34
C PRO A 119 -5.31 -9.84 -15.35
N ARG A 120 -4.70 -9.56 -14.19
CA ARG A 120 -3.55 -8.65 -14.08
C ARG A 120 -2.26 -9.25 -14.63
N SER A 121 -2.04 -10.57 -14.50
CA SER A 121 -0.86 -11.25 -15.06
C SER A 121 -1.01 -11.48 -16.57
N HIS A 122 -2.24 -11.55 -17.10
CA HIS A 122 -2.49 -11.69 -18.55
C HIS A 122 -1.99 -10.51 -19.36
N LEU A 123 -2.13 -9.28 -18.86
CA LEU A 123 -1.62 -8.10 -19.55
C LEU A 123 -0.10 -8.14 -19.65
N ASP A 124 0.61 -8.49 -18.58
CA ASP A 124 2.08 -8.61 -18.62
C ASP A 124 2.53 -9.73 -19.57
N LEU A 125 1.78 -10.83 -19.64
CA LEU A 125 2.04 -11.93 -20.56
C LEU A 125 1.81 -11.52 -22.03
N LEU A 126 0.73 -10.80 -22.32
CA LEU A 126 0.41 -10.25 -23.64
C LEU A 126 1.42 -9.20 -24.08
N ASP A 127 1.80 -8.29 -23.18
CA ASP A 127 2.77 -7.23 -23.46
C ASP A 127 4.15 -7.81 -23.74
N ARG A 128 4.56 -8.89 -23.04
CA ARG A 128 5.79 -9.63 -23.37
C ARG A 128 5.69 -10.36 -24.69
N TYR A 129 4.56 -11.01 -24.98
CA TYR A 129 4.37 -11.71 -26.25
C TYR A 129 4.44 -10.76 -27.45
N ALA A 130 3.88 -9.56 -27.31
CA ALA A 130 3.86 -8.52 -28.34
C ALA A 130 5.09 -7.59 -28.30
N ASP A 131 6.08 -7.87 -27.44
CA ASP A 131 7.30 -7.06 -27.24
C ASP A 131 7.03 -5.57 -26.92
N LEU A 132 5.96 -5.30 -26.17
CA LEU A 132 5.46 -3.96 -25.84
C LEU A 132 6.07 -3.37 -24.57
N MET A 133 6.97 -4.10 -23.89
CA MET A 133 7.53 -3.66 -22.60
C MET A 133 8.24 -2.30 -22.69
N GLY A 134 8.94 -2.03 -23.80
CA GLY A 134 9.55 -0.73 -24.04
C GLY A 134 8.54 0.41 -24.22
N MET A 135 7.45 0.15 -24.95
CA MET A 135 6.37 1.12 -25.14
C MET A 135 5.62 1.40 -23.85
N ARG A 136 5.38 0.36 -23.04
CA ARG A 136 4.77 0.49 -21.72
C ARG A 136 5.61 1.35 -20.78
N ALA A 137 6.93 1.16 -20.75
CA ALA A 137 7.84 1.98 -19.95
C ALA A 137 7.85 3.46 -20.40
N ALA A 138 7.84 3.71 -21.72
CA ALA A 138 7.75 5.07 -22.26
C ALA A 138 6.42 5.74 -21.90
N LEU A 139 5.30 5.00 -21.97
CA LEU A 139 3.99 5.49 -21.57
C LEU A 139 3.95 5.81 -20.06
N GLN A 140 4.51 4.92 -19.22
CA GLN A 140 4.60 5.14 -17.78
C GLN A 140 5.31 6.46 -17.46
N THR A 141 6.44 6.72 -18.13
CA THR A 141 7.20 7.97 -17.96
C THR A 141 6.35 9.21 -18.30
N LEU A 142 5.60 9.17 -19.40
CA LEU A 142 4.71 10.26 -19.80
C LEU A 142 3.56 10.47 -18.80
N VAL A 143 3.00 9.37 -18.27
CA VAL A 143 1.94 9.41 -17.27
C VAL A 143 2.44 10.00 -15.96
N ASP A 144 3.66 9.66 -15.54
CA ASP A 144 4.28 10.22 -14.34
C ASP A 144 4.49 11.73 -14.48
N VAL A 145 5.01 12.19 -15.63
CA VAL A 145 5.13 13.62 -15.93
C VAL A 145 3.77 14.32 -15.91
N LEU A 146 2.74 13.71 -16.50
CA LEU A 146 1.38 14.26 -16.48
C LEU A 146 0.84 14.37 -15.05
N HIS A 147 1.10 13.38 -14.18
CA HIS A 147 0.70 13.42 -12.79
C HIS A 147 1.39 14.53 -12.01
N THR A 148 2.70 14.73 -12.24
CA THR A 148 3.46 15.83 -11.63
C THR A 148 2.87 17.18 -12.04
N ILE A 149 2.68 17.42 -13.35
CA ILE A 149 2.11 18.69 -13.85
C ILE A 149 0.71 18.92 -13.26
N ARG A 150 -0.13 17.89 -13.20
CA ARG A 150 -1.47 18.01 -12.58
C ARG A 150 -1.41 18.30 -11.08
N ALA A 151 -0.41 17.80 -10.37
CA ALA A 151 -0.21 18.11 -8.97
C ALA A 151 0.23 19.58 -8.78
N GLU A 152 1.14 20.07 -9.63
CA GLU A 152 1.55 21.47 -9.64
C GLU A 152 0.39 22.42 -9.93
N ILE A 153 -0.45 22.11 -10.93
CA ILE A 153 -1.64 22.91 -11.25
C ILE A 153 -2.56 23.00 -10.02
N ARG A 154 -2.85 21.88 -9.36
CA ARG A 154 -3.70 21.88 -8.16
C ARG A 154 -3.10 22.71 -7.03
N ALA A 155 -1.78 22.66 -6.83
CA ALA A 155 -1.11 23.47 -5.82
C ALA A 155 -1.26 24.97 -6.11
N LEU A 156 -1.03 25.37 -7.37
CA LEU A 156 -1.19 26.77 -7.80
C LEU A 156 -2.63 27.27 -7.69
N GLU A 157 -3.63 26.42 -7.97
CA GLU A 157 -5.05 26.75 -7.79
C GLU A 157 -5.38 26.99 -6.31
N VAL A 158 -4.88 26.14 -5.40
CA VAL A 158 -5.08 26.32 -3.94
C VAL A 158 -4.42 27.61 -3.45
N ASP A 159 -3.21 27.92 -3.92
CA ASP A 159 -2.48 29.14 -3.56
C ASP A 159 -3.21 30.39 -4.07
N LYS A 160 -3.73 30.34 -5.31
CA LYS A 160 -4.54 31.41 -5.89
C LYS A 160 -5.79 31.68 -5.05
N ASP A 161 -6.53 30.63 -4.68
CA ASP A 161 -7.73 30.76 -3.85
C ASP A 161 -7.40 31.35 -2.46
N ALA A 162 -6.25 31.00 -1.89
CA ALA A 162 -5.79 31.57 -0.63
C ALA A 162 -5.44 33.06 -0.75
N LEU A 163 -4.80 33.47 -1.84
CA LEU A 163 -4.49 34.87 -2.13
C LEU A 163 -5.76 35.69 -2.37
N GLU A 164 -6.74 35.16 -3.10
CA GLU A 164 -8.03 35.84 -3.34
C GLU A 164 -8.79 36.07 -2.04
N ARG A 165 -8.87 35.06 -1.15
CA ARG A 165 -9.47 35.22 0.18
C ARG A 165 -8.78 36.30 1.02
N ARG A 166 -7.45 36.35 0.96
CA ARG A 166 -6.66 37.35 1.69
C ARG A 166 -6.87 38.76 1.14
N ALA A 167 -6.93 38.90 -0.19
CA ALA A 167 -7.23 40.18 -0.83
C ALA A 167 -8.63 40.68 -0.45
N GLU A 168 -9.62 39.80 -0.40
CA GLU A 168 -10.99 40.15 -0.01
C GLU A 168 -11.08 40.59 1.45
N MET A 169 -10.41 39.89 2.37
CA MET A 169 -10.31 40.29 3.77
C MET A 169 -9.70 41.69 3.92
N LEU A 170 -8.58 41.97 3.24
CA LEU A 170 -7.91 43.26 3.30
C LEU A 170 -8.79 44.39 2.72
N ARG A 171 -9.57 44.13 1.66
CA ARG A 171 -10.52 45.11 1.12
C ARG A 171 -11.60 45.46 2.14
N HIS A 172 -12.16 44.44 2.80
CA HIS A 172 -13.17 44.63 3.83
C HIS A 172 -12.61 45.42 5.03
N GLU A 173 -11.38 45.12 5.48
CA GLU A 173 -10.71 45.88 6.54
C GLU A 173 -10.49 47.35 6.15
N ILE A 174 -10.11 47.63 4.91
CA ILE A 174 -9.97 49.01 4.41
C ILE A 174 -11.32 49.73 4.40
N GLU A 175 -12.39 49.08 3.93
CA GLU A 175 -13.74 49.65 3.89
C GLU A 175 -14.25 49.98 5.30
N ASP A 176 -14.02 49.09 6.28
CA ASP A 176 -14.34 49.34 7.69
C ASP A 176 -13.60 50.57 8.26
N ILE A 177 -12.33 50.76 7.90
CA ILE A 177 -11.53 51.93 8.29
C ILE A 177 -12.06 53.21 7.64
N GLU A 178 -12.42 53.18 6.36
CA GLU A 178 -12.98 54.33 5.65
C GLU A 178 -14.35 54.74 6.23
N ILE A 179 -15.21 53.77 6.54
CA ILE A 179 -16.51 54.01 7.18
C ILE A 179 -16.33 54.59 8.58
N SER A 180 -15.39 54.09 9.38
CA SER A 180 -15.12 54.61 10.73
C SER A 180 -14.42 55.98 10.73
N GLY A 181 -13.57 56.26 9.74
CA GLY A 181 -12.96 57.57 9.51
C GLY A 181 -13.93 58.64 8.99
N SER A 182 -15.05 58.23 8.39
CA SER A 182 -16.06 59.14 7.83
C SER A 182 -17.12 59.63 8.83
N ARG A 183 -17.09 59.19 10.11
CA ARG A 183 -17.95 59.75 11.16
C ARG A 183 -17.41 61.13 11.61
N PRO A 184 -18.08 62.26 11.30
CA PRO A 184 -17.70 63.53 11.88
C PRO A 184 -18.10 63.48 13.35
N CYS A 185 -17.15 63.68 14.25
CA CYS A 185 -17.44 63.98 15.64
C CYS A 185 -18.32 65.25 15.69
N ARG A 186 -19.65 65.09 15.73
CA ARG A 186 -20.60 66.19 15.94
C ARG A 186 -20.25 66.82 17.28
N GLY A 187 -19.80 68.08 17.22
CA GLY A 187 -19.23 68.80 18.35
C GLY A 187 -20.16 68.90 19.55
N ARG A 188 -19.61 68.64 20.73
CA ARG A 188 -19.99 69.35 21.95
C ARG A 188 -18.89 70.38 22.24
N ARG A 189 -19.07 71.60 21.74
CA ARG A 189 -18.52 72.79 22.40
C ARG A 189 -19.53 73.19 23.47
N SER A 190 -19.35 72.68 24.69
CA SER A 190 -19.97 73.24 25.89
C SER A 190 -18.92 74.05 26.65
N ALA A 191 -19.18 75.35 26.67
CA ALA A 191 -18.65 76.44 27.49
C ALA A 191 -17.62 76.10 28.59
N LEU A 192 -16.51 76.85 28.58
CA LEU A 192 -15.77 77.29 29.76
C LEU A 192 -14.85 78.45 29.37
N ASN A 193 -15.27 79.69 29.69
CA ASN A 193 -14.45 80.66 30.41
C ASN A 193 -15.15 82.04 30.47
N ALA A 194 -15.56 82.43 31.66
CA ALA A 194 -15.69 83.82 32.08
C ALA A 194 -14.64 84.06 33.18
N PRO A 195 -13.85 85.15 33.14
CA PRO A 195 -13.05 85.55 34.28
C PRO A 195 -13.64 86.78 35.01
N SER A 196 -13.55 86.71 36.34
CA SER A 196 -13.75 87.75 37.38
C SER A 196 -15.17 87.99 37.86
#